data_AF-A0A1W9SII6-F1
#
_entry.id   AF-A0A1W9SII6-F1
#
_cell.length_a   1.000
_cell.length_b   1.000
_cell.length_c   1.000
_cell.angle_alpha   90.00
_cell.angle_beta   90.00
_cell.angle_gamma   90.00
#
_symmetry.space_group_name_H-M   'P 1'
#
loop_
_entity.id
_entity.type
_entity.pdbx_description
1 polymer ?
#
loop_
_entity_poly.entity_id
_entity_poly.type
_entity_poly.pdbx_seq_one_letter_code
_entity_poly.pdbx_strand_id
1 'polypeptide(L)'
;MKYRLIIILFLTLLAFTEAYPAQSLVIKKAHSEPLQFQKLKFTISDSWFGRDKAHHFLTSAFLSTAGYYYFREINKNSNLSSKYGGVSISLSLGLAKEIRDGVKPGNAFSWKDLIADILGTAAGIALVSD
;
A
#
# COMPACT_ATOMS: atom_id res chain seq x y z
N MET A 1 -13.59 21.66 1.02
CA MET A 1 -13.03 21.53 -0.35
C MET A 1 -11.52 21.79 -0.44
N LYS A 2 -10.94 22.73 0.33
CA LYS A 2 -9.52 23.13 0.20
C LYS A 2 -8.48 22.00 0.40
N TYR A 3 -8.77 21.02 1.26
CA TYR A 3 -7.84 19.93 1.56
C TYR A 3 -8.00 18.68 0.68
N ARG A 4 -9.12 18.55 -0.06
CA ARG A 4 -9.33 17.41 -0.95
C ARG A 4 -8.33 17.40 -2.10
N LEU A 5 -8.04 18.58 -2.65
CA LEU A 5 -7.03 18.73 -3.69
C LEU A 5 -5.63 18.41 -3.17
N ILE A 6 -5.29 18.85 -1.95
CA ILE A 6 -3.99 18.63 -1.32
C ILE A 6 -3.76 17.16 -0.99
N ILE A 7 -4.79 16.45 -0.49
CA ILE A 7 -4.71 15.01 -0.19
C ILE A 7 -4.59 14.20 -1.47
N ILE A 8 -5.33 14.54 -2.54
CA ILE A 8 -5.18 13.89 -3.84
C ILE A 8 -3.79 14.17 -4.42
N LEU A 9 -3.29 15.41 -4.31
CA LEU A 9 -1.96 15.79 -4.79
C LEU A 9 -0.83 15.09 -4.01
N PHE A 10 -1.01 14.88 -2.70
CA PHE A 10 -0.05 14.18 -1.85
C PHE A 10 -0.06 12.67 -2.11
N LEU A 11 -1.23 12.07 -2.31
CA LEU A 11 -1.38 10.67 -2.69
C LEU A 11 -0.87 10.41 -4.13
N THR A 12 -1.05 11.36 -5.05
CA THR A 12 -0.46 11.27 -6.39
C THR A 12 1.05 11.51 -6.37
N LEU A 13 1.58 12.41 -5.52
CA LEU A 13 3.03 12.56 -5.31
C LEU A 13 3.65 11.29 -4.72
N LEU A 14 3.02 10.66 -3.73
CA LEU A 14 3.48 9.40 -3.14
C LEU A 14 3.50 8.26 -4.18
N ALA A 15 2.53 8.23 -5.11
CA ALA A 15 2.52 7.28 -6.22
C ALA A 15 3.59 7.59 -7.30
N PHE A 16 4.09 8.82 -7.40
CA PHE A 16 5.05 9.26 -8.41
C PHE A 16 6.54 9.19 -7.99
N THR A 17 6.85 8.98 -6.71
CA THR A 17 8.24 9.04 -6.20
C THR A 17 9.17 7.89 -6.60
N GLU A 18 8.67 6.86 -7.28
CA GLU A 18 9.48 5.70 -7.73
C GLU A 18 9.62 5.64 -9.27
N ALA A 19 9.41 6.76 -9.96
CA ALA A 19 9.61 6.86 -11.40
C ALA A 19 11.02 7.39 -11.73
N TYR A 20 11.76 6.54 -12.44
CA TYR A 20 13.00 6.73 -13.22
C TYR A 20 14.33 6.45 -12.50
N PRO A 21 15.07 5.46 -13.04
CA PRO A 21 16.06 5.82 -14.06
C PRO A 21 15.74 5.27 -15.46
N ALA A 22 16.36 5.93 -16.43
CA ALA A 22 16.11 5.89 -17.85
C ALA A 22 16.48 4.55 -18.53
N GLN A 23 15.65 4.09 -19.46
CA GLN A 23 16.07 3.20 -20.55
C GLN A 23 15.68 3.87 -21.87
N SER A 24 16.70 4.15 -22.69
CA SER A 24 16.65 4.85 -23.97
C SER A 24 15.54 4.37 -24.91
N LEU A 25 14.81 5.32 -25.50
CA LEU A 25 13.86 5.12 -26.58
C LEU A 25 14.56 4.51 -27.81
N VAL A 26 14.41 3.19 -27.97
CA VAL A 26 14.59 2.52 -29.26
C VAL A 26 13.20 2.10 -29.72
N ILE A 27 12.61 2.88 -30.63
CA ILE A 27 11.33 2.51 -31.26
C ILE A 27 11.62 1.33 -32.20
N LYS A 28 11.39 0.11 -31.71
CA LYS A 28 11.37 -1.09 -32.56
C LYS A 28 9.92 -1.55 -32.72
N LYS A 29 9.43 -1.29 -33.94
CA LYS A 29 8.29 -1.86 -34.69
C LYS A 29 7.28 -2.71 -33.90
N ALA A 30 6.02 -2.28 -33.95
CA ALA A 30 4.85 -2.97 -33.38
C ALA A 30 4.82 -4.46 -33.77
N HIS A 31 5.09 -5.31 -32.79
CA HIS A 31 4.86 -6.74 -32.82
C HIS A 31 3.66 -6.99 -31.90
N SER A 32 2.62 -7.64 -32.42
CA SER A 32 1.46 -8.04 -31.62
C SER A 32 1.88 -9.21 -30.71
N GLU A 33 2.53 -8.87 -29.59
CA GLU A 33 2.80 -9.82 -28.52
C GLU A 33 1.46 -10.22 -27.88
N PRO A 34 1.21 -11.52 -27.63
CA PRO A 34 0.09 -11.91 -26.79
C PRO A 34 0.22 -11.20 -25.45
N LEU A 35 -0.91 -10.80 -24.83
CA LEU A 35 -0.93 -10.25 -23.47
C LEU A 35 -0.19 -11.22 -22.53
N GLN A 36 1.11 -11.01 -22.32
CA GLN A 36 1.91 -11.76 -21.38
C GLN A 36 1.51 -11.27 -20.00
N PHE A 37 0.56 -11.96 -19.37
CA PHE A 37 0.29 -11.75 -17.95
C PHE A 37 1.59 -12.01 -17.20
N GLN A 38 2.19 -10.94 -16.69
CA GLN A 38 3.41 -11.02 -15.92
C GLN A 38 3.13 -11.91 -14.70
N LYS A 39 3.78 -13.07 -14.66
CA LYS A 39 3.53 -14.09 -13.64
C LYS A 39 3.87 -13.50 -12.28
N LEU A 40 2.90 -13.48 -11.37
CA LEU A 40 3.11 -13.04 -9.99
C LEU A 40 4.17 -13.93 -9.33
N LYS A 41 5.28 -13.31 -8.92
CA LYS A 41 6.38 -13.97 -8.22
C LYS A 41 6.16 -13.85 -6.72
N PHE A 42 6.39 -14.95 -6.01
CA PHE A 42 6.31 -15.02 -4.55
C PHE A 42 7.70 -15.33 -3.97
N THR A 43 7.95 -14.85 -2.76
CA THR A 43 9.11 -15.23 -1.96
C THR A 43 8.69 -15.90 -0.65
N ILE A 44 9.50 -16.86 -0.19
CA ILE A 44 9.36 -17.51 1.11
C ILE A 44 10.61 -17.35 1.99
N SER A 45 11.71 -16.84 1.41
CA SER A 45 13.03 -16.79 2.03
C SER A 45 13.30 -15.50 2.80
N ASP A 46 12.34 -14.58 2.89
CA ASP A 46 12.53 -13.32 3.62
C ASP A 46 12.58 -13.52 5.14
N SER A 47 13.14 -12.57 5.88
CA SER A 47 13.25 -12.67 7.33
C SER A 47 12.02 -12.08 8.03
N TRP A 48 11.55 -12.76 9.09
CA TRP A 48 10.48 -12.25 9.96
C TRP A 48 10.88 -11.02 10.77
N PHE A 49 12.17 -10.86 11.08
CA PHE A 49 12.67 -9.82 11.98
C PHE A 49 13.59 -8.84 11.24
N GLY A 50 13.11 -8.34 10.11
CA GLY A 50 13.81 -7.34 9.31
C GLY A 50 13.28 -5.92 9.53
N ARG A 51 14.13 -4.91 9.28
CA ARG A 51 13.72 -3.49 9.25
C ARG A 51 12.53 -3.24 8.31
N ASP A 52 12.51 -3.98 7.20
CA ASP A 52 11.43 -3.98 6.22
C ASP A 52 10.05 -4.27 6.85
N LYS A 53 9.95 -5.32 7.68
CA LYS A 53 8.73 -5.69 8.40
C LYS A 53 8.27 -4.61 9.38
N ALA A 54 9.22 -3.92 10.01
CA ALA A 54 8.90 -2.79 10.88
C ALA A 54 8.31 -1.62 10.08
N HIS A 55 8.79 -1.34 8.85
CA HIS A 55 8.19 -0.32 8.01
C HIS A 55 6.77 -0.68 7.58
N HIS A 56 6.52 -1.93 7.18
CA HIS A 56 5.18 -2.44 6.86
C HIS A 56 4.23 -2.26 8.06
N PHE A 57 4.63 -2.76 9.22
CA PHE A 57 3.86 -2.63 10.46
C PHE A 57 3.55 -1.16 10.81
N LEU A 58 4.56 -0.28 10.85
CA LEU A 58 4.37 1.11 11.24
C LEU A 58 3.56 1.90 10.20
N THR A 59 3.77 1.64 8.91
CA THR A 59 3.01 2.29 7.83
C THR A 59 1.55 1.91 7.89
N SER A 60 1.23 0.62 8.09
CA SER A 60 -0.14 0.16 8.23
C SER A 60 -0.82 0.62 9.52
N ALA A 61 -0.09 0.69 10.63
CA ALA A 61 -0.59 1.30 11.85
C ALA A 61 -0.97 2.76 11.60
N PHE A 62 -0.06 3.53 10.99
CA PHE A 62 -0.32 4.92 10.64
C PHE A 62 -1.51 5.09 9.69
N LEU A 63 -1.57 4.32 8.59
CA LEU A 63 -2.63 4.41 7.59
C LEU A 63 -4.01 4.06 8.16
N SER A 64 -4.08 3.03 9.01
CA SER A 64 -5.34 2.62 9.64
C SER A 64 -5.85 3.65 10.64
N THR A 65 -4.99 4.21 11.47
CA THR A 65 -5.31 5.32 12.39
C THR A 65 -5.70 6.58 11.63
N ALA A 66 -4.93 6.99 10.61
CA ALA A 66 -5.22 8.16 9.79
C ALA A 66 -6.55 8.00 9.04
N GLY A 67 -6.80 6.81 8.47
CA GLY A 67 -8.06 6.47 7.83
C GLY A 67 -9.23 6.51 8.80
N TYR A 68 -9.07 5.98 10.02
CA TYR A 68 -10.08 6.10 11.07
C TYR A 68 -10.47 7.56 11.32
N TYR A 69 -9.50 8.44 11.60
CA TYR A 69 -9.79 9.85 11.89
C TYR A 69 -10.38 10.58 10.68
N TYR A 70 -9.97 10.23 9.47
CA TYR A 70 -10.59 10.76 8.25
C TYR A 70 -12.09 10.43 8.22
N PHE A 71 -12.47 9.17 8.44
CA PHE A 71 -13.89 8.79 8.44
C PHE A 71 -14.65 9.35 9.66
N ARG A 72 -14.00 9.42 10.82
CA ARG A 72 -14.60 9.89 12.07
C ARG A 72 -14.88 11.39 12.03
N GLU A 73 -13.86 12.19 11.72
CA GLU A 73 -13.92 13.65 11.85
C GLU A 73 -14.46 14.33 10.59
N ILE A 74 -14.08 13.85 9.40
CA ILE A 74 -14.46 14.50 8.14
C ILE A 74 -15.80 14.00 7.65
N ASN A 75 -16.04 12.69 7.68
CA ASN A 75 -17.29 12.10 7.21
C ASN A 75 -18.35 11.95 8.32
N LYS A 76 -17.99 12.24 9.59
CA LYS A 76 -18.87 12.13 10.76
C LYS A 76 -19.52 10.75 10.91
N ASN A 77 -18.80 9.70 10.51
CA ASN A 77 -19.28 8.33 10.60
C ASN A 77 -19.35 7.86 12.05
N SER A 78 -20.11 6.78 12.27
CA SER A 78 -20.06 6.04 13.53
C SER A 78 -18.62 5.57 13.81
N ASN A 79 -18.30 5.35 15.08
CA ASN A 79 -16.99 4.86 15.49
C ASN A 79 -16.66 3.52 14.77
N LEU A 80 -17.58 2.56 14.81
CA LEU A 80 -17.41 1.27 14.16
C LEU A 80 -17.19 1.39 12.64
N SER A 81 -18.00 2.22 11.96
CA SER A 81 -17.84 2.46 10.52
C SER A 81 -16.50 3.14 10.20
N SER A 82 -16.00 4.00 11.09
CA SER A 82 -14.70 4.66 10.93
C SER A 82 -13.54 3.69 11.10
N LYS A 83 -13.64 2.75 12.07
CA LYS A 83 -12.67 1.66 12.23
C LYS A 83 -12.60 0.78 10.98
N TYR A 84 -13.75 0.38 10.43
CA TYR A 84 -13.78 -0.37 9.18
C TYR A 84 -13.18 0.41 8.01
N GLY A 85 -13.45 1.72 7.92
CA GLY A 85 -12.84 2.57 6.90
C GLY A 85 -11.32 2.61 6.99
N GLY A 86 -10.76 2.79 8.19
CA GLY A 86 -9.32 2.75 8.44
C GLY A 86 -8.68 1.40 8.08
N VAL A 87 -9.27 0.30 8.52
CA VAL A 87 -8.84 -1.07 8.17
C VAL A 87 -8.82 -1.26 6.66
N SER A 88 -9.90 -0.86 5.99
CA SER A 88 -10.07 -1.08 4.55
C SER A 88 -9.02 -0.34 3.74
N ILE A 89 -8.73 0.92 4.09
CA ILE A 89 -7.69 1.71 3.42
C ILE A 89 -6.31 1.05 3.63
N SER A 90 -5.96 0.73 4.87
CA SER A 90 -4.64 0.19 5.21
C SER A 90 -4.37 -1.14 4.52
N LEU A 91 -5.28 -2.12 4.67
CA LEU A 91 -5.09 -3.45 4.08
C LEU A 91 -5.13 -3.43 2.55
N SER A 92 -5.96 -2.57 1.96
CA SER A 92 -6.02 -2.45 0.49
C SER A 92 -4.71 -1.92 -0.08
N LEU A 93 -4.09 -0.94 0.59
CA LEU A 93 -2.81 -0.39 0.16
C LEU A 93 -1.65 -1.38 0.39
N GLY A 94 -1.62 -2.09 1.52
CA GLY A 94 -0.62 -3.13 1.80
C GLY A 94 -0.71 -4.29 0.80
N LEU A 95 -1.91 -4.82 0.56
CA LEU A 95 -2.12 -5.88 -0.44
C LEU A 95 -1.75 -5.42 -1.85
N ALA A 96 -2.16 -4.20 -2.25
CA ALA A 96 -1.81 -3.66 -3.56
C ALA A 96 -0.30 -3.49 -3.74
N LYS A 97 0.41 -3.08 -2.69
CA LYS A 97 1.87 -2.98 -2.65
C LYS A 97 2.52 -4.34 -2.88
N GLU A 98 2.07 -5.39 -2.19
CA GLU A 98 2.64 -6.73 -2.35
C GLU A 98 2.34 -7.35 -3.72
N ILE A 99 1.13 -7.14 -4.27
CA ILE A 99 0.80 -7.55 -5.63
C ILE A 99 1.74 -6.85 -6.64
N ARG A 100 1.94 -5.53 -6.48
CA ARG A 100 2.85 -4.75 -7.33
C ARG A 100 4.27 -5.30 -7.24
N ASP A 101 4.73 -5.63 -6.05
CA ASP A 101 6.07 -6.17 -5.83
C ASP A 101 6.25 -7.57 -6.41
N GLY A 102 5.19 -8.40 -6.41
CA GLY A 102 5.20 -9.68 -7.10
C GLY A 102 5.25 -9.59 -8.62
N VAL A 103 4.82 -8.46 -9.20
CA VAL A 103 4.90 -8.20 -10.64
C VAL A 103 6.21 -7.51 -11.02
N LYS A 104 6.77 -6.65 -10.15
CA LYS A 104 7.97 -5.85 -10.44
C LYS A 104 9.24 -6.71 -10.56
N PRO A 105 10.03 -6.58 -11.64
CA PRO A 105 11.32 -7.26 -11.76
C PRO A 105 12.25 -6.93 -10.59
N GLY A 106 12.91 -7.94 -10.03
CA GLY A 106 13.80 -7.79 -8.87
C GLY A 106 13.09 -7.89 -7.51
N ASN A 107 11.77 -7.73 -7.45
CA ASN A 107 10.98 -7.92 -6.23
C ASN A 107 10.19 -9.25 -6.28
N ALA A 108 9.44 -9.53 -5.22
CA ALA A 108 8.49 -10.63 -5.14
C ALA A 108 7.42 -10.29 -4.08
N PHE A 109 6.24 -10.87 -4.22
CA PHE A 109 5.19 -10.82 -3.21
C PHE A 109 5.67 -11.54 -1.95
N SER A 110 5.53 -10.88 -0.80
CA SER A 110 5.94 -11.42 0.49
C SER A 110 4.75 -11.57 1.43
N TRP A 111 4.45 -12.81 1.80
CA TRP A 111 3.39 -13.10 2.78
C TRP A 111 3.71 -12.54 4.17
N LYS A 112 5.00 -12.42 4.50
CA LYS A 112 5.41 -11.91 5.80
C LYS A 112 5.23 -10.39 5.88
N ASP A 113 5.42 -9.68 4.78
CA ASP A 113 5.09 -8.25 4.68
C ASP A 113 3.60 -8.00 4.80
N LEU A 114 2.77 -8.80 4.10
CA LEU A 114 1.32 -8.73 4.26
C LEU A 114 0.86 -9.02 5.70
N ILE A 115 1.50 -9.97 6.39
CA ILE A 115 1.21 -10.24 7.81
C ILE A 115 1.62 -9.04 8.68
N ALA A 116 2.78 -8.43 8.41
CA ALA A 116 3.19 -7.22 9.12
C ALA A 116 2.20 -6.07 8.90
N ASP A 117 1.65 -5.91 7.69
CA ASP A 117 0.60 -4.92 7.38
C ASP A 117 -0.70 -5.19 8.17
N ILE A 118 -1.10 -6.47 8.28
CA ILE A 118 -2.28 -6.88 9.07
C ILE A 118 -2.08 -6.56 10.56
N LEU A 119 -0.92 -6.93 11.11
CA LEU A 119 -0.59 -6.65 12.52
C LEU A 119 -0.50 -5.15 12.80
N GLY A 120 0.12 -4.39 11.89
CA GLY A 120 0.20 -2.94 11.96
C GLY A 120 -1.19 -2.30 11.93
N THR A 121 -2.04 -2.72 10.99
CA THR A 121 -3.42 -2.27 10.90
C THR A 121 -4.20 -2.53 12.19
N ALA A 122 -4.10 -3.75 12.73
CA ALA A 122 -4.75 -4.10 13.98
C ALA A 122 -4.28 -3.23 15.14
N ALA A 123 -2.96 -2.98 15.24
CA ALA A 123 -2.39 -2.10 16.25
C ALA A 123 -2.87 -0.65 16.10
N GLY A 124 -2.89 -0.09 14.89
CA GLY A 124 -3.39 1.27 14.65
C GLY A 124 -4.86 1.45 15.01
N ILE A 125 -5.70 0.42 14.79
CA ILE A 125 -7.10 0.43 15.22
C ILE A 125 -7.25 0.26 16.74
N ALA A 126 -6.37 -0.48 17.39
CA ALA A 126 -6.38 -0.59 18.85
C ALA A 126 -5.98 0.72 19.54
N LEU A 127 -5.20 1.58 18.88
CA LEU A 127 -4.74 2.86 19.42
C LEU A 127 -5.77 3.99 19.30
N VAL A 128 -6.78 3.86 18.44
CA VAL A 128 -7.82 4.89 18.32
C VAL A 128 -8.84 4.72 19.44
N SER A 129 -9.06 5.79 20.20
CA SER A 129 -10.01 5.84 21.31
C SER A 129 -11.45 5.94 20.82
N ASP A 130 -12.37 5.40 21.61
CA ASP A 130 -13.82 5.51 21.36
C ASP A 130 -14.39 6.89 21.71
#